data_AF-A0A3C1HYH0-F1
#
_entry.id   AF-A0A3C1HYH0-F1
#
_cell.length_a   1.000
_cell.length_b   1.000
_cell.length_c   1.000
_cell.angle_alpha   90.00
_cell.angle_beta   90.00
_cell.angle_gamma   90.00
#
_symmetry.space_group_name_H-M   'P 1'
#
loop_
_entity.id
_entity.type
_entity.pdbx_description
1 polymer ?
#
loop_
_entity_poly.entity_id
_entity_poly.type
_entity_poly.pdbx_seq_one_letter_code
_entity_poly.pdbx_strand_id
1 'polypeptide(L)' 'MNLKLIEEEEIPHAGWGAGSGSVITEKYECPCGKGIVTYEKDDIPGFRSKSIYCNCKECSKIYDFERGIASLNKKE' A
#
# COMPACT_ATOMS: atom_id res chain seq x y z
N MET A 1 0.21 0.98 14.24
CA MET A 1 -1.21 1.40 14.28
C MET A 1 -1.90 0.79 13.08
N ASN A 2 -3.08 0.18 13.26
CA ASN A 2 -3.83 -0.38 12.14
C ASN A 2 -4.59 0.73 11.43
N LEU A 3 -4.49 0.77 10.11
CA LEU A 3 -5.21 1.72 9.28
C LEU A 3 -6.57 1.14 8.88
N LYS A 4 -7.54 2.02 8.69
CA LYS A 4 -8.87 1.64 8.24
C LYS A 4 -8.86 1.45 6.74
N LEU A 5 -9.14 0.25 6.25
CA LEU A 5 -9.33 -0.01 4.82
C LEU A 5 -10.58 0.74 4.33
N ILE A 6 -10.42 1.50 3.26
CA ILE A 6 -11.50 2.25 2.59
C ILE A 6 -11.93 1.50 1.34
N GLU A 7 -10.97 1.01 0.57
CA GLU A 7 -11.19 0.38 -0.73
C GLU A 7 -10.11 -0.68 -0.95
N GLU A 8 -10.50 -1.83 -1.48
CA GLU A 8 -9.61 -2.86 -1.99
C GLU A 8 -10.02 -3.22 -3.41
N GLU A 9 -9.02 -3.39 -4.26
CA GLU A 9 -9.19 -3.84 -5.63
C GLU A 9 -8.12 -4.88 -5.93
N GLU A 10 -8.53 -5.99 -6.55
CA GLU A 10 -7.63 -7.01 -7.05
C GLU A 10 -7.93 -7.22 -8.54
N ILE A 11 -6.97 -6.83 -9.38
CA ILE A 11 -7.11 -6.96 -10.83
C ILE A 11 -6.31 -8.19 -11.27
N PRO A 12 -6.95 -9.22 -11.84
CA PRO A 12 -6.24 -10.37 -12.38
C PRO A 12 -5.40 -9.95 -13.58
N HIS A 13 -4.15 -10.41 -13.61
CA HIS A 13 -3.21 -10.17 -14.69
C HIS A 13 -2.75 -11.51 -15.28
N ALA A 14 -2.83 -11.63 -16.61
CA ALA A 14 -2.46 -12.87 -17.32
C ALA A 14 -0.97 -13.25 -17.14
N GLY A 15 -0.14 -12.30 -16.71
CA GLY A 15 1.29 -12.47 -16.51
C GLY A 15 2.07 -12.52 -17.82
N TRP A 16 3.41 -12.52 -17.72
CA TRP A 16 4.29 -12.66 -18.88
C TRP A 16 5.18 -13.89 -18.70
N GLY A 17 4.71 -15.03 -19.21
CA GLY A 17 5.47 -16.29 -19.30
C GLY A 17 5.57 -17.12 -18.01
N ALA A 18 5.77 -16.49 -16.84
CA ALA A 18 5.96 -17.18 -15.56
C ALA A 18 4.66 -17.62 -14.84
N GLY A 19 3.50 -17.27 -15.40
CA GLY A 19 2.17 -17.59 -14.86
C GLY A 19 1.32 -16.33 -14.63
N SER A 20 0.03 -16.54 -14.48
CA SER A 20 -0.92 -15.49 -14.10
C SER A 20 -0.74 -15.08 -12.65
N GLY A 21 -1.13 -13.86 -12.33
CA GLY A 21 -1.17 -13.34 -10.97
C GLY A 21 -2.19 -12.21 -10.87
N SER A 22 -2.04 -11.35 -9.88
CA SER A 22 -2.93 -10.22 -9.68
C SER A 22 -2.18 -8.96 -9.26
N VAL A 23 -2.72 -7.80 -9.58
CA VAL A 23 -2.30 -6.53 -9.01
C VAL A 23 -3.29 -6.20 -7.90
N ILE A 24 -2.77 -6.03 -6.68
CA ILE A 24 -3.56 -5.71 -5.49
C ILE A 24 -3.35 -4.22 -5.20
N THR A 25 -4.45 -3.48 -5.14
CA THR A 25 -4.47 -2.06 -4.78
C THR A 25 -5.39 -1.86 -3.59
N GLU A 26 -4.85 -1.35 -2.48
CA GLU A 26 -5.59 -1.11 -1.25
C GLU A 26 -5.43 0.34 -0.83
N LYS A 27 -6.54 1.01 -0.49
CA LYS A 27 -6.57 2.38 0.02
C LYS A 27 -6.99 2.35 1.47
N TYR A 28 -6.16 2.94 2.32
CA TYR A 28 -6.41 3.07 3.74
C TYR A 28 -6.56 4.54 4.13
N GLU A 29 -7.36 4.78 5.17
CA GLU A 29 -7.46 6.08 5.81
C GLU A 29 -6.15 6.40 6.54
N CYS A 30 -5.60 7.58 6.28
CA CYS A 30 -4.43 8.08 7.01
C CYS A 30 -4.76 8.16 8.51
N PRO A 31 -3.82 7.87 9.42
CA PRO A 31 -4.10 7.88 10.86
C PRO A 31 -4.57 9.24 11.40
N CYS A 32 -4.32 10.34 10.68
CA CYS A 32 -4.82 11.67 11.03
C CYS A 32 -6.22 11.99 10.45
N GLY A 33 -6.80 11.12 9.61
CA GLY A 33 -8.08 11.32 8.92
C GLY A 33 -8.06 12.35 7.78
N LYS A 34 -6.93 13.02 7.52
CA LYS A 34 -6.80 14.09 6.50
C LYS A 34 -6.23 13.62 5.16
N GLY A 35 -6.05 12.31 4.97
CA GLY A 35 -5.44 11.77 3.77
C GLY A 35 -5.69 10.29 3.58
N ILE A 36 -5.12 9.76 2.50
CA ILE A 36 -5.26 8.36 2.10
C ILE A 36 -3.85 7.78 1.89
N VAL A 37 -3.68 6.55 2.35
CA VAL A 37 -2.49 5.72 2.12
C VAL A 37 -2.87 4.70 1.06
N THR A 38 -2.19 4.70 -0.08
CA THR A 38 -2.41 3.71 -1.13
C THR A 38 -1.27 2.72 -1.13
N TYR A 39 -1.61 1.45 -1.05
CA TYR A 39 -0.73 0.32 -1.17
C TYR A 39 -1.00 -0.37 -2.49
N GLU A 40 0.05 -0.67 -3.24
CA GLU A 40 -0.02 -1.41 -4.49
C GLU A 40 1.03 -2.53 -4.45
N LYS A 41 0.62 -3.72 -4.86
CA LYS A 41 1.51 -4.89 -4.94
C LYS A 41 1.19 -5.70 -6.18
N ASP A 42 2.23 -5.98 -6.96
CA ASP A 42 2.20 -7.00 -8.00
C ASP A 42 2.38 -8.37 -7.35
N ASP A 43 1.31 -9.15 -7.28
CA ASP A 43 1.32 -10.58 -6.95
C ASP A 43 1.37 -11.41 -8.24
N ILE A 44 2.28 -11.02 -9.15
CA ILE A 44 2.51 -11.70 -10.42
C ILE A 44 3.82 -12.49 -10.30
N PRO A 45 3.84 -13.81 -10.57
CA PRO A 45 5.09 -14.58 -10.52
C PRO A 45 6.18 -13.97 -11.40
N GLY A 46 7.36 -13.75 -10.80
CA GLY A 46 8.48 -13.05 -11.44
C GLY A 46 8.50 -11.54 -11.23
N PHE A 47 7.41 -10.94 -10.74
CA PHE A 47 7.32 -9.54 -10.34
C PHE A 47 7.24 -9.45 -8.81
N ARG A 48 7.94 -8.47 -8.24
CA ARG A 48 7.96 -8.22 -6.78
C ARG A 48 7.86 -6.73 -6.48
N SER A 49 7.18 -6.00 -7.36
CA SER A 49 6.96 -4.58 -7.17
C SER A 49 5.92 -4.38 -6.06
N LYS A 50 6.30 -3.59 -5.06
CA LYS A 50 5.43 -3.09 -4.01
C LYS A 50 5.67 -1.60 -3.91
N SER A 51 4.60 -0.83 -4.00
CA SER A 51 4.64 0.61 -3.83
C SER A 51 3.67 1.01 -2.74
N ILE A 52 4.09 1.92 -1.86
CA ILE A 52 3.19 2.49 -0.87
C ILE A 52 3.44 3.98 -0.79
N TYR A 53 2.36 4.75 -0.81
CA TYR A 53 2.44 6.20 -0.77
C TYR A 53 1.27 6.78 0.02
N CYS A 54 1.55 7.88 0.71
CA CYS A 54 0.56 8.59 1.51
C CYS A 54 0.43 10.02 0.99
N ASN A 55 -0.79 10.45 0.70
CA ASN A 55 -1.03 11.83 0.26
C ASN A 55 -0.94 12.86 1.41
N CYS A 56 -0.87 12.40 2.66
CA CYS A 56 -0.69 13.28 3.81
C CYS A 56 0.79 13.57 4.07
N LYS A 57 1.24 14.79 3.74
CA LYS A 57 2.64 15.22 3.94
C LYS A 57 3.08 15.19 5.40
N GLU A 58 2.19 15.46 6.34
CA GLU A 58 2.51 15.44 7.78
C GLU A 58 2.78 14.00 8.23
N CYS A 59 1.83 13.09 7.97
CA CYS A 59 1.99 11.70 8.36
C CYS A 59 3.08 10.98 7.57
N SER A 60 3.31 11.32 6.30
CA SER A 60 4.41 10.74 5.51
C SER A 60 5.80 11.10 6.02
N LYS A 61 5.94 12.14 6.86
CA LYS A 61 7.22 12.48 7.51
C LYS A 61 7.41 11.78 8.84
N ILE A 62 6.31 11.52 9.54
CA ILE A 62 6.29 11.02 10.92
C ILE A 62 6.11 9.51 10.96
N TYR A 63 5.42 8.93 10.00
CA TYR A 63 5.06 7.53 9.93
C TYR A 63 5.68 6.86 8.71
N ASP A 64 6.16 5.66 8.92
CA ASP A 64 6.38 4.66 7.89
C ASP A 64 5.07 3.88 7.66
N PHE A 65 4.77 3.60 6.40
CA PHE A 65 3.52 2.97 6.01
C PHE A 65 3.78 1.60 5.39
N GLU A 66 3.03 0.62 5.87
CA GLU A 66 2.94 -0.73 5.32
C GLU A 66 1.47 -1.10 5.05
N ARG A 67 1.25 -2.29 4.49
CA ARG A 67 -0.09 -2.80 4.18
C ARG A 67 -0.98 -2.78 5.42
N GLY A 68 -1.89 -1.80 5.49
CA GLY A 68 -2.80 -1.61 6.62
C GLY A 68 -2.14 -1.18 7.94
N ILE A 69 -0.86 -0.81 7.95
CA ILE A 69 -0.13 -0.50 9.19
C ILE A 69 0.64 0.82 9.03
N ALA A 70 0.53 1.70 10.02
CA ALA A 70 1.42 2.85 10.18
C ALA A 70 2.28 2.70 11.44
N SER A 71 3.58 2.89 11.29
CA SER A 71 4.58 2.81 12.35
C SER A 71 5.30 4.14 12.47
N LEU A 72 5.58 4.62 13.68
CA LEU A 72 6.31 5.88 13.85
C LEU A 72 7.73 5.72 13.29
N ASN A 73 8.09 6.62 12.37
CA ASN A 73 9.42 6.73 11.80
C ASN A 73 10.34 7.33 12.86
N LYS A 74 10.94 6.46 13.70
CA LYS A 74 11.97 6.87 14.66
C LYS A 74 13.25 7.17 13.88
N LYS A 75 13.38 8.40 13.39
CA LYS A 75 14.70 8.95 13.05
C LYS A 75 15.36 9.34 14.38
N GLU A 76 16.16 8.42 14.91
CA GLU A 76 17.14 8.71 15.98
C GLU A 76 18.28 9.58 15.44
#